data_AF-A0A3B0A480-F1
#
_entry.id   AF-A0A3B0A480-F1
#
_cell.length_a   1.000
_cell.length_b   1.000
_cell.length_c   1.000
_cell.angle_alpha   90.00
_cell.angle_beta   90.00
_cell.angle_gamma   90.00
#
_symmetry.space_group_name_H-M   'P 1'
#
loop_
_entity.id
_entity.type
_entity.pdbx_description
1 polymer ?
#
loop_
_entity_poly.entity_id
_entity_poly.type
_entity_poly.pdbx_seq_one_letter_code
_entity_poly.pdbx_strand_id
1 'polypeptide(L)'
;MTNPKAQDSALILIDHQVISMGFIKTQSPEVAKLNSITLVKAAKILGMPNLWASSTEDDNKDWWMPGLKEISPEAYANRIKRTGIGLLGRPGLRAGSRGHR
;
A
#
# COMPACT_ATOMS: atom_id res chain seq x y z
N MET A 1 -12.48 21.40 14.89
CA MET A 1 -12.29 20.30 13.93
C MET A 1 -13.45 19.34 14.12
N THR A 2 -14.21 19.03 13.07
CA THR A 2 -15.30 18.04 13.11
C THR A 2 -14.73 16.62 13.00
N ASN A 3 -15.31 15.66 13.73
CA ASN A 3 -14.90 14.26 13.61
C ASN A 3 -15.13 13.75 12.18
N PRO A 4 -14.18 12.98 11.61
CA PRO A 4 -14.38 12.39 10.29
C PRO A 4 -15.55 11.41 10.32
N LYS A 5 -16.48 11.56 9.38
CA LYS A 5 -17.56 10.59 9.16
C LYS A 5 -17.08 9.55 8.16
N ALA A 6 -17.45 8.29 8.37
CA ALA A 6 -17.05 7.18 7.49
C ALA A 6 -17.44 7.43 6.01
N GLN A 7 -18.64 7.97 5.78
CA GLN A 7 -19.16 8.29 4.45
C GLN A 7 -18.34 9.34 3.67
N ASP A 8 -17.57 10.18 4.37
CA ASP A 8 -16.75 11.25 3.80
C ASP A 8 -15.25 10.91 3.87
N SER A 9 -14.91 9.65 4.16
CA SER A 9 -13.55 9.19 4.43
C SER A 9 -13.18 8.00 3.55
N ALA A 10 -11.89 7.84 3.28
CA ALA A 10 -11.34 6.68 2.59
C ALA A 10 -10.13 6.12 3.35
N LEU A 11 -9.88 4.82 3.24
CA LEU A 11 -8.66 4.18 3.70
C LEU A 11 -7.65 4.15 2.55
N ILE A 12 -6.47 4.70 2.79
CA ILE A 12 -5.33 4.61 1.87
C ILE A 12 -4.21 3.83 2.57
N LEU A 13 -3.85 2.68 2.02
CA LEU A 13 -2.80 1.80 2.56
C LEU A 13 -1.54 1.90 1.70
N ILE A 14 -0.45 2.43 2.25
CA ILE A 14 0.79 2.71 1.49
C ILE A 14 1.93 1.87 2.02
N ASP A 15 2.57 1.10 1.15
CA ASP A 15 3.79 0.33 1.43
C ASP A 15 3.66 -0.61 2.64
N HIS A 16 2.45 -1.10 2.93
CA HIS A 16 2.19 -2.09 3.97
C HIS A 16 2.48 -3.51 3.48
N GLN A 17 3.65 -3.68 2.86
CA GLN A 17 4.17 -4.95 2.38
C GLN A 17 4.94 -5.68 3.48
N VAL A 18 5.03 -7.01 3.41
CA VAL A 18 5.66 -7.87 4.43
C VAL A 18 7.11 -7.45 4.71
N ILE A 19 7.88 -7.13 3.67
CA ILE A 19 9.27 -6.66 3.80
C ILE A 19 9.30 -5.28 4.47
N SER A 20 8.47 -4.35 4.01
CA SER A 20 8.41 -2.97 4.53
C SER A 20 8.10 -2.93 6.02
N MET A 21 7.22 -3.81 6.50
CA MET A 21 6.87 -3.94 7.91
C MET A 21 8.06 -4.33 8.80
N GLY A 22 9.08 -5.01 8.25
CA GLY A 22 10.32 -5.35 8.97
C GLY A 22 11.20 -4.14 9.30
N PHE A 23 10.99 -3.00 8.63
CA PHE A 23 11.72 -1.76 8.91
C PHE A 23 11.12 -0.95 10.07
N ILE A 24 9.95 -1.33 10.58
CA ILE A 24 9.32 -0.66 11.71
C ILE A 24 10.13 -0.91 12.98
N LYS A 25 10.47 0.17 13.70
CA LYS A 25 11.23 0.12 14.97
C LYS A 25 10.45 0.62 16.17
N THR A 26 9.28 1.23 15.96
CA THR A 26 8.45 1.83 17.00
C THR A 26 7.45 0.85 17.63
N GLN A 27 7.16 -0.26 16.97
CA GLN A 27 6.30 -1.34 17.43
C GLN A 27 6.77 -2.66 16.80
N SER A 28 6.28 -3.81 17.29
CA SER A 28 6.61 -5.09 16.66
C SER A 28 6.02 -5.18 15.25
N PRO A 29 6.75 -5.76 14.27
CA PRO A 29 6.23 -6.00 12.93
C PRO A 29 4.91 -6.79 12.92
N GLU A 30 4.72 -7.70 13.87
CA GLU A 30 3.51 -8.52 14.02
C GLU A 30 2.31 -7.65 14.38
N VAL A 31 2.47 -6.73 15.34
CA VAL A 31 1.40 -5.79 15.73
C VAL A 31 1.08 -4.85 14.56
N ALA A 32 2.09 -4.34 13.86
CA ALA A 32 1.87 -3.49 12.69
C ALA A 32 1.06 -4.22 11.59
N LYS A 33 1.40 -5.48 11.30
CA LYS A 33 0.65 -6.32 10.35
C LYS A 33 -0.80 -6.54 10.78
N LEU A 34 -1.03 -6.87 12.06
CA LEU A 34 -2.37 -7.08 12.60
C LEU A 34 -3.23 -5.81 12.55
N ASN A 35 -2.65 -4.65 12.89
CA ASN A 35 -3.32 -3.36 12.81
C ASN A 35 -3.72 -3.05 11.36
N SER A 36 -2.84 -3.32 10.40
CA SER A 36 -3.11 -3.14 8.97
C SER A 36 -4.30 -3.97 8.50
N ILE A 37 -4.34 -5.26 8.85
CA ILE A 37 -5.46 -6.15 8.52
C ILE A 37 -6.75 -5.66 9.18
N THR A 38 -6.67 -5.25 10.44
CA THR A 38 -7.82 -4.72 11.19
C THR A 38 -8.38 -3.46 10.56
N LEU A 39 -7.52 -2.52 10.12
CA LEU A 39 -7.95 -1.30 9.42
C LEU A 39 -8.65 -1.62 8.10
N VAL A 40 -8.10 -2.53 7.31
CA VAL A 40 -8.72 -2.96 6.04
C VAL A 40 -10.09 -3.60 6.28
N LYS A 41 -10.21 -4.45 7.31
CA LYS A 41 -11.50 -5.03 7.71
C LYS A 41 -12.50 -3.96 8.15
N ALA A 42 -12.07 -3.03 8.98
CA ALA A 42 -12.91 -1.94 9.48
C ALA A 42 -13.42 -1.07 8.32
N ALA A 43 -12.53 -0.66 7.40
CA ALA A 43 -12.92 0.11 6.21
C ALA A 43 -13.96 -0.63 5.37
N LYS A 44 -13.79 -1.94 5.16
CA LYS A 44 -14.77 -2.76 4.44
C LYS A 44 -16.13 -2.81 5.15
N ILE A 45 -16.15 -3.02 6.47
CA ILE A 45 -17.39 -3.06 7.26
C ILE A 45 -18.11 -1.71 7.23
N LEU A 46 -17.36 -0.62 7.27
CA LEU A 46 -17.88 0.75 7.25
C LEU A 46 -18.26 1.24 5.84
N GLY A 47 -18.07 0.43 4.80
CA GLY A 47 -18.34 0.83 3.41
C GLY A 47 -17.41 1.93 2.90
N MET A 48 -16.23 2.09 3.51
CA MET A 48 -15.26 3.11 3.10
C MET A 48 -14.47 2.64 1.87
N PRO A 49 -14.21 3.53 0.89
CA PRO A 49 -13.30 3.25 -0.20
C PRO A 49 -11.92 2.82 0.33
N ASN A 50 -11.33 1.81 -0.30
CA ASN A 50 -10.05 1.23 0.12
C ASN A 50 -9.07 1.22 -1.05
N LEU A 51 -8.00 2.02 -0.94
CA LEU A 51 -7.03 2.26 -2.01
C LEU A 51 -5.63 1.87 -1.55
N TRP A 52 -4.97 0.98 -2.29
CA TRP A 52 -3.65 0.47 -1.90
C TRP A 52 -2.57 0.95 -2.86
N ALA A 53 -1.40 1.22 -2.30
CA ALA A 53 -0.19 1.54 -3.06
C ALA A 53 0.99 0.75 -2.51
N SER A 54 1.84 0.29 -3.41
CA SER A 54 3.05 -0.45 -3.09
C SER A 54 4.28 0.12 -3.77
N SER A 55 5.44 -0.22 -3.25
CA SER A 55 6.73 0.04 -3.85
C SER A 55 7.36 -1.28 -4.27
N THR A 56 7.85 -1.29 -5.52
CA THR A 56 8.74 -2.34 -6.02
C THR A 56 8.17 -3.75 -5.84
N GLU A 57 6.91 -3.95 -6.24
CA GLU A 57 6.36 -5.30 -6.36
C GLU A 57 6.98 -6.03 -7.56
N ASP A 58 7.59 -7.18 -7.29
CA ASP A 58 7.96 -8.19 -8.29
C ASP A 58 6.87 -9.27 -8.33
N ASP A 59 6.50 -9.74 -9.52
CA ASP A 59 5.38 -10.68 -9.71
C ASP A 59 5.67 -12.08 -9.10
N ASN A 60 6.91 -12.35 -8.66
CA ASN A 60 7.33 -13.63 -8.10
C ASN A 60 7.28 -13.75 -6.56
N LYS A 61 6.67 -12.81 -5.83
CA LYS A 61 6.67 -12.83 -4.35
C LYS A 61 5.32 -12.46 -3.72
N ASP A 62 5.04 -13.07 -2.58
CA ASP A 62 3.93 -12.65 -1.69
C ASP A 62 4.31 -11.40 -0.91
N TRP A 63 4.07 -10.24 -1.54
CA TRP A 63 4.38 -8.94 -0.95
C TRP A 63 3.44 -8.52 0.18
N TRP A 64 2.26 -9.13 0.28
CA TRP A 64 1.18 -8.67 1.14
C TRP A 64 0.85 -9.70 2.22
N MET A 65 0.31 -9.23 3.35
CA MET A 65 -0.07 -10.11 4.45
C MET A 65 -1.14 -11.13 3.98
N PRO A 66 -1.04 -12.40 4.40
CA PRO A 66 -2.04 -13.41 4.11
C PRO A 66 -3.44 -12.95 4.55
N GLY A 67 -4.47 -13.22 3.75
CA GLY A 67 -5.85 -12.82 4.06
C GLY A 67 -6.24 -11.44 3.53
N LEU A 68 -5.29 -10.54 3.20
CA LEU A 68 -5.63 -9.20 2.71
C LEU A 68 -6.33 -9.23 1.35
N LYS A 69 -5.87 -10.09 0.43
CA LYS A 69 -6.44 -10.22 -0.92
C LYS A 69 -7.90 -10.67 -0.85
N GLU A 70 -8.21 -11.57 0.09
CA GLU A 70 -9.55 -12.12 0.33
C GLU A 70 -10.47 -11.08 0.98
N ILE A 71 -9.92 -10.24 1.86
CA ILE A 71 -10.69 -9.18 2.50
C ILE A 71 -11.05 -8.09 1.48
N SER A 72 -10.12 -7.62 0.65
CA SER A 72 -10.41 -6.58 -0.34
C SER A 72 -9.81 -6.92 -1.71
N PRO A 73 -10.47 -7.81 -2.47
CA PRO A 73 -9.94 -8.27 -3.76
C PRO A 73 -9.89 -7.14 -4.79
N GLU A 74 -10.86 -6.22 -4.75
CA GLU A 74 -10.90 -5.05 -5.62
C GLU A 74 -9.74 -4.08 -5.33
N ALA A 75 -9.50 -3.72 -4.06
CA ALA A 75 -8.41 -2.83 -3.68
C ALA A 75 -7.05 -3.46 -4.01
N TYR A 76 -6.93 -4.78 -3.84
CA TYR A 76 -5.74 -5.50 -4.24
C TYR A 76 -5.55 -5.48 -5.77
N ALA A 77 -6.59 -5.77 -6.56
CA ALA A 77 -6.50 -5.81 -8.02
C ALA A 77 -6.18 -4.43 -8.62
N ASN A 78 -6.79 -3.37 -8.08
CA ASN A 78 -6.65 -2.00 -8.56
C ASN A 78 -5.51 -1.22 -7.88
N ARG A 79 -4.67 -1.90 -7.08
CA ARG A 79 -3.59 -1.25 -6.34
C ARG A 79 -2.59 -0.56 -7.26
N ILE A 80 -2.04 0.55 -6.79
CA ILE A 80 -1.03 1.30 -7.50
C ILE A 80 0.34 0.65 -7.23
N LYS A 81 0.84 -0.12 -8.19
CA LYS A 81 2.23 -0.62 -8.19
C LYS A 81 3.17 0.51 -8.61
N ARG A 82 4.03 0.98 -7.71
CA ARG A 82 5.01 2.04 -8.04
C ARG A 82 6.40 1.44 -8.23
N THR A 83 7.10 1.96 -9.24
CA THR A 83 8.54 1.76 -9.42
C THR A 83 9.28 2.90 -8.72
N GLY A 84 9.98 2.62 -7.61
CA GLY A 84 10.72 3.61 -6.83
C GLY A 84 10.20 3.82 -5.40
N ILE A 85 10.90 4.67 -4.64
CA ILE A 85 10.78 4.79 -3.17
C ILE A 85 9.63 5.71 -2.68
N GLY A 86 8.89 6.44 -3.54
CA GLY A 86 7.96 7.50 -3.09
C GLY A 86 6.57 7.58 -3.77
N LEU A 87 5.57 8.07 -3.03
CA LEU A 87 4.14 8.20 -3.45
C LEU A 87 3.89 9.34 -4.43
N LEU A 88 4.67 10.41 -4.31
CA LEU A 88 4.57 11.61 -5.14
C LEU A 88 5.61 11.65 -6.28
N GLY A 89 6.33 10.56 -6.53
CA GLY A 89 7.39 10.53 -7.54
C GLY A 89 6.89 10.04 -8.91
N ARG A 90 6.63 10.96 -9.86
CA ARG A 90 6.64 10.72 -11.32
C ARG A 90 7.00 12.02 -12.05
N PRO A 91 7.54 12.07 -13.30
CA PRO A 91 7.99 11.01 -14.23
C PRO A 91 9.41 11.26 -14.84
N GLY A 92 10.05 10.22 -15.42
CA GLY A 92 11.28 10.36 -16.21
C GLY A 92 11.98 9.01 -16.37
N LEU A 93 11.66 8.19 -17.37
CA LEU A 93 12.18 8.36 -18.72
C LEU A 93 13.67 8.75 -18.73
N ARG A 94 14.57 7.88 -18.26
CA ARG A 94 15.91 7.79 -18.88
C ARG A 94 15.78 7.02 -20.19
N ALA A 95 15.07 7.61 -21.14
CA ALA A 95 15.26 7.30 -22.55
C ALA A 95 16.59 7.93 -22.98
N GLY A 96 17.33 7.21 -23.81
CA GLY A 96 18.72 7.49 -24.15
C GLY A 96 18.99 8.91 -24.62
N SER A 97 20.16 9.42 -24.24
CA SER A 97 20.90 10.34 -25.06
C SER A 97 22.40 10.15 -24.84
N ARG A 98 23.06 9.66 -25.91
CA ARG A 98 24.36 10.11 -26.42
C ARG A 98 25.54 9.93 -25.45
N GLY A 99 26.50 9.02 -25.68
CA GLY A 99 27.25 8.90 -26.93
C GLY A 99 28.01 10.19 -27.22
N HIS A 100 29.09 10.48 -26.49
CA HIS A 100 30.34 11.08 -26.98
C HIS A 100 31.34 11.32 -25.82
N ARG A 101 32.48 10.63 -25.94
CA ARG A 101 33.79 10.84 -25.29
C ARG A 101 33.90 10.59 -23.78
#